data_AF-A0A1Q7AMY9-F1
#
_entry.id   AF-A0A1Q7AMY9-F1
#
_cell.length_a   1.000
_cell.length_b   1.000
_cell.length_c   1.000
_cell.angle_alpha   90.00
_cell.angle_beta   90.00
_cell.angle_gamma   90.00
#
_symmetry.space_group_name_H-M   'P 1'
#
loop_
_entity.id
_entity.type
_entity.pdbx_description
1 polymer ?
#
loop_
_entity_poly.entity_id
_entity_poly.type
_entity_poly.pdbx_seq_one_letter_code
_entity_poly.pdbx_strand_id
1 'polypeptide(L)'
;MVFSIINFIFNDHFPFPNGKEGAFAHLGLPPYFKIELTVAKILGVLALSIPNVPRKIKEFAYFGFAITLVSASIAHFSRGDARLSVLFVIDPLIFLVILIVSYSYFQKTDTRIGSVPRARAS
;
A
#
# COMPACT_ATOMS: atom_id res chain seq x y z
N MET A 1 -4.21 0.35 2.25
CA MET A 1 -3.58 1.60 1.73
C MET A 1 -4.30 2.86 2.15
N VAL A 2 -5.63 2.94 1.98
CA VAL A 2 -6.44 4.13 2.31
C VAL A 2 -6.15 4.71 3.70
N PHE A 3 -6.14 3.88 4.74
CA PHE A 3 -5.80 4.31 6.11
C PHE A 3 -4.46 5.05 6.20
N SER A 4 -3.41 4.56 5.52
CA SER A 4 -2.10 5.21 5.53
C SER A 4 -2.10 6.54 4.76
N ILE A 5 -2.88 6.66 3.67
CA ILE A 5 -3.03 7.93 2.94
C ILE A 5 -3.63 9.00 3.85
N ILE A 6 -4.71 8.64 4.57
CA ILE A 6 -5.38 9.55 5.51
C ILE A 6 -4.39 10.01 6.58
N ASN A 7 -3.63 9.09 7.17
CA ASN A 7 -2.63 9.46 8.17
C ASN A 7 -1.52 10.35 7.58
N PHE A 8 -1.03 10.07 6.37
CA PHE A 8 0.00 10.91 5.75
C PHE A 8 -0.50 12.34 5.51
N ILE A 9 -1.77 12.54 5.18
CA ILE A 9 -2.31 13.86 4.87
C ILE A 9 -2.71 14.63 6.13
N PHE A 10 -3.43 13.97 7.05
CA PHE A 10 -4.11 14.65 8.16
C PHE A 10 -3.46 14.42 9.52
N ASN A 11 -2.59 13.42 9.65
CA ASN A 11 -2.02 12.98 10.92
C ASN A 11 -0.55 12.60 10.75
N ASP A 12 0.21 13.46 10.10
CA ASP A 12 1.56 13.15 9.66
C ASP A 12 2.60 13.11 10.78
N HIS A 13 2.21 13.51 11.99
CA HIS A 13 3.01 13.35 13.20
C HIS A 13 2.75 12.01 13.88
N PHE A 14 1.71 11.25 13.53
CA PHE A 14 1.48 9.93 14.10
C PHE A 14 2.60 8.95 13.71
N PRO A 15 3.10 8.14 14.66
CA PRO A 15 2.59 7.86 16.02
C PRO A 15 3.10 8.80 17.13
N PHE A 16 3.81 9.86 16.79
CA PHE A 16 4.45 10.81 17.69
C PHE A 16 3.72 12.17 17.69
N PRO A 17 2.49 12.28 18.22
CA PRO A 17 1.67 13.50 18.12
C PRO A 17 2.32 14.73 18.77
N ASN A 18 3.24 14.53 19.72
CA ASN A 18 4.02 15.59 20.38
C ASN A 18 5.47 15.67 19.86
N GLY A 19 5.80 14.94 18.80
CA GLY A 19 7.12 14.94 18.18
C GLY A 19 7.42 16.28 17.52
N LYS A 20 8.70 16.67 17.51
CA LYS A 20 9.15 17.91 16.86
C LYS A 20 9.10 17.84 15.33
N GLU A 21 9.00 16.63 14.79
CA GLU A 21 9.10 16.32 13.37
C GLU A 21 8.04 15.28 12.98
N GLY A 22 7.54 15.36 11.74
CA GLY A 22 6.60 14.39 11.20
C GLY A 22 7.21 13.02 10.94
N ALA A 23 6.38 12.00 10.74
CA ALA A 23 6.75 10.60 10.57
C ALA A 23 7.81 10.36 9.49
N PHE A 24 7.74 11.08 8.35
CA PHE A 24 8.72 10.95 7.28
C PHE A 24 10.09 11.52 7.67
N ALA A 25 10.11 12.64 8.37
CA ALA A 25 11.35 13.24 8.88
C ALA A 25 11.99 12.37 9.97
N HIS A 26 11.18 11.75 10.84
CA HIS A 26 11.65 10.72 11.79
C HIS A 26 12.33 9.54 11.09
N LEU A 27 11.78 9.10 9.95
CA LEU A 27 12.39 8.09 9.09
C LEU A 27 13.60 8.62 8.26
N GLY A 28 13.92 9.91 8.37
CA GLY A 28 14.96 10.62 7.62
C GLY A 28 14.71 10.68 6.12
N LEU A 29 13.45 10.69 5.73
CA LEU A 29 13.01 10.82 4.36
C LEU A 29 12.72 12.30 4.04
N PRO A 30 13.08 12.77 2.84
CA PRO A 30 12.87 14.15 2.47
C PRO A 30 11.36 14.46 2.31
N PRO A 31 10.92 15.72 2.53
CA PRO A 31 9.50 16.07 2.48
C PRO A 31 8.80 15.77 1.15
N TYR A 32 9.50 15.88 0.01
CA TYR A 32 8.91 15.56 -1.29
C TYR A 32 8.55 14.09 -1.44
N PHE A 33 9.29 13.17 -0.77
CA PHE A 33 9.02 11.74 -0.83
C PHE A 33 7.66 11.39 -0.22
N LYS A 34 7.23 12.13 0.82
CA LYS A 34 5.87 12.03 1.38
C LYS A 34 4.82 12.31 0.31
N ILE A 35 5.01 13.37 -0.48
CA ILE A 35 4.09 13.79 -1.53
C ILE A 35 4.05 12.73 -2.63
N GLU A 36 5.21 12.33 -3.16
CA GLU A 36 5.33 11.30 -4.20
C GLU A 36 4.67 9.99 -3.79
N LEU A 37 4.98 9.50 -2.58
CA LEU A 37 4.43 8.26 -2.07
C LEU A 37 2.91 8.36 -1.84
N THR A 38 2.42 9.50 -1.37
CA THR A 38 0.97 9.73 -1.19
C THR A 38 0.24 9.71 -2.52
N VAL A 39 0.77 10.41 -3.54
CA VAL A 39 0.20 10.43 -4.90
C VAL A 39 0.22 9.02 -5.51
N ALA A 40 1.35 8.32 -5.42
CA ALA A 40 1.46 6.93 -5.90
C ALA A 40 0.45 6.01 -5.22
N LYS A 41 0.21 6.20 -3.91
CA LYS A 41 -0.80 5.43 -3.17
C LYS A 41 -2.23 5.72 -3.63
N ILE A 42 -2.57 6.99 -3.88
CA ILE A 42 -3.89 7.36 -4.41
C ILE A 42 -4.10 6.70 -5.77
N LEU A 43 -3.13 6.81 -6.68
CA LEU A 43 -3.19 6.20 -8.01
C LEU A 43 -3.34 4.67 -7.94
N GLY A 44 -2.58 4.00 -7.07
CA GLY A 44 -2.69 2.56 -6.87
C GLY A 44 -4.05 2.14 -6.30
N VAL A 45 -4.64 2.92 -5.39
CA VAL A 45 -5.98 2.64 -4.84
C VAL A 45 -7.02 2.78 -5.95
N LEU A 46 -6.97 3.87 -6.73
CA LEU A 46 -7.85 4.07 -7.87
C LEU A 46 -7.73 2.94 -8.90
N ALA A 47 -6.51 2.51 -9.20
CA ALA A 47 -6.26 1.39 -10.12
C ALA A 47 -6.93 0.08 -9.67
N LEU A 48 -6.89 -0.23 -8.37
CA LEU A 48 -7.51 -1.45 -7.82
C LEU A 48 -9.03 -1.33 -7.66
N SER A 49 -9.55 -0.14 -7.34
CA SER A 49 -10.97 0.07 -7.07
C SER A 49 -11.82 0.20 -8.35
N ILE A 50 -11.27 0.72 -9.45
CA ILE A 50 -12.02 0.91 -10.69
C ILE A 50 -12.09 -0.43 -11.45
N PRO A 51 -13.30 -0.94 -11.77
CA PRO A 51 -13.46 -2.27 -12.35
C PRO A 51 -12.78 -2.40 -13.73
N ASN A 52 -12.88 -1.37 -14.57
CA ASN A 52 -12.43 -1.38 -15.97
C ASN A 52 -10.94 -1.06 -16.18
N VAL A 53 -10.14 -0.94 -15.10
CA VAL A 53 -8.70 -0.71 -15.24
C VAL A 53 -8.01 -1.96 -15.81
N PRO A 54 -7.11 -1.83 -16.80
CA PRO A 54 -6.39 -2.96 -17.38
C PRO A 54 -5.65 -3.80 -16.33
N ARG A 55 -5.70 -5.14 -16.48
CA ARG A 55 -5.09 -6.10 -15.55
C ARG A 55 -3.63 -5.79 -15.23
N LYS A 56 -2.81 -5.48 -16.23
CA LYS A 56 -1.38 -5.15 -16.02
C LYS A 56 -1.17 -3.95 -15.09
N ILE A 57 -2.06 -2.95 -15.15
CA ILE A 57 -2.01 -1.78 -14.26
C ILE A 57 -2.40 -2.18 -12.84
N LYS A 58 -3.40 -3.06 -12.68
CA LYS A 58 -3.76 -3.61 -11.36
C LYS A 58 -2.61 -4.42 -10.77
N GLU A 59 -1.97 -5.27 -11.56
CA GLU A 59 -0.80 -6.05 -11.13
C GLU A 59 0.37 -5.14 -10.73
N PHE A 60 0.61 -4.06 -11.48
CA PHE A 60 1.61 -3.04 -11.12
C PHE A 60 1.26 -2.35 -9.79
N ALA A 61 -0.01 -2.02 -9.55
CA ALA A 61 -0.46 -1.45 -8.28
C ALA A 61 -0.27 -2.42 -7.10
N TYR A 62 -0.60 -3.70 -7.28
CA TYR A 62 -0.33 -4.75 -6.28
C TYR A 62 1.17 -4.84 -5.96
N PHE A 63 2.03 -4.84 -6.99
CA PHE A 63 3.48 -4.91 -6.81
C PHE A 63 4.04 -3.68 -6.09
N GLY A 64 3.65 -2.47 -6.50
CA GLY A 64 4.06 -1.23 -5.84
C GLY A 64 3.63 -1.17 -4.38
N PHE A 65 2.42 -1.65 -4.05
CA PHE A 65 1.96 -1.77 -2.67
C PHE A 65 2.72 -2.80 -1.85
N ALA A 66 3.07 -3.94 -2.44
CA ALA A 66 3.90 -4.94 -1.77
C ALA A 66 5.27 -4.37 -1.40
N ILE A 67 5.95 -3.71 -2.36
CA ILE A 67 7.24 -3.04 -2.11
C ILE A 67 7.09 -1.99 -1.00
N THR A 68 6.05 -1.17 -1.06
CA THR A 68 5.82 -0.10 -0.09
C THR A 68 5.67 -0.66 1.33
N LEU A 69 4.93 -1.76 1.49
CA LEU A 69 4.70 -2.40 2.79
C LEU A 69 5.98 -3.03 3.35
N VAL A 70 6.71 -3.78 2.52
CA VAL A 70 8.00 -4.37 2.92
C VAL A 70 8.98 -3.27 3.30
N SER A 71 9.07 -2.21 2.48
CA SER A 71 9.97 -1.08 2.74
C SER A 71 9.60 -0.33 4.02
N ALA A 72 8.31 -0.17 4.33
CA ALA A 72 7.86 0.44 5.57
C ALA A 72 8.30 -0.37 6.80
N SER A 73 8.15 -1.70 6.78
CA SER A 73 8.63 -2.56 7.86
C SER A 73 10.15 -2.47 8.03
N ILE A 74 10.91 -2.49 6.93
CA ILE A 74 12.37 -2.33 6.97
C ILE A 74 12.74 -0.96 7.55
N ALA A 75 12.10 0.12 7.10
CA ALA A 75 12.39 1.48 7.56
C ALA A 75 12.16 1.64 9.07
N HIS A 76 11.01 1.17 9.58
CA HIS A 76 10.72 1.18 11.02
C HIS A 76 11.69 0.31 11.83
N PHE A 77 12.08 -0.86 11.30
CA PHE A 77 13.07 -1.72 11.94
C PHE A 77 14.45 -1.06 11.99
N SER A 78 14.93 -0.51 10.88
CA SER A 78 16.22 0.18 10.79
C SER A 78 16.31 1.44 11.66
N ARG A 79 15.18 2.11 11.90
CA ARG A 79 15.08 3.27 12.82
C ARG A 79 15.02 2.86 14.29
N GLY A 80 14.83 1.58 14.58
CA GLY A 80 14.71 1.06 15.95
C GLY A 80 13.34 1.30 16.57
N ASP A 81 12.30 1.57 15.77
CA ASP A 81 10.94 1.85 16.26
C ASP A 81 10.34 0.65 17.00
N ALA A 82 10.86 -0.56 16.75
CA ALA A 82 10.51 -1.77 17.51
C ALA A 82 10.72 -1.61 19.03
N ARG A 83 11.63 -0.73 19.47
CA ARG A 83 11.85 -0.42 20.90
C ARG A 83 10.70 0.37 21.52
N LEU A 84 9.98 1.13 20.70
CA LEU A 84 8.80 1.88 21.12
C LEU A 84 7.56 0.99 21.06
N SER A 85 7.40 0.29 19.94
CA SER A 85 6.40 -0.76 19.77
C SER A 85 6.77 -1.65 18.60
N VAL A 86 6.71 -2.96 18.79
CA VAL A 86 6.92 -3.94 17.72
C VAL A 86 5.89 -3.80 16.58
N LEU A 87 4.72 -3.22 16.87
CA LEU A 87 3.65 -3.01 15.90
C LEU A 87 4.09 -2.13 14.73
N PHE A 88 5.02 -1.18 14.92
CA PHE A 88 5.52 -0.37 13.81
C PHE A 88 6.20 -1.20 12.71
N VAL A 89 6.82 -2.32 13.08
CA VAL A 89 7.46 -3.23 12.13
C VAL A 89 6.48 -4.27 11.61
N ILE A 90 5.56 -4.75 12.47
CA ILE A 90 4.64 -5.86 12.14
C ILE A 90 3.43 -5.38 11.34
N ASP A 91 2.88 -4.21 11.62
CA ASP A 91 1.64 -3.73 11.00
C ASP A 91 1.71 -3.73 9.46
N PRO A 92 2.78 -3.22 8.80
CA PRO A 92 2.87 -3.28 7.34
C PRO A 92 2.92 -4.73 6.81
N LEU A 93 3.49 -5.68 7.58
CA LEU A 93 3.50 -7.10 7.19
C LEU A 93 2.11 -7.74 7.29
N ILE A 94 1.30 -7.36 8.28
CA ILE A 94 -0.10 -7.78 8.37
C ILE A 94 -0.86 -7.30 7.13
N PHE A 95 -0.71 -6.03 6.76
CA PHE A 95 -1.30 -5.50 5.52
C PHE A 95 -0.76 -6.17 4.26
N LEU A 96 0.49 -6.64 4.27
CA LEU A 96 1.09 -7.37 3.15
C LEU A 96 0.42 -8.73 2.96
N VAL A 97 0.17 -9.46 4.05
CA VAL A 97 -0.58 -10.72 4.00
C VAL A 97 -1.98 -10.48 3.42
N ILE A 98 -2.68 -9.45 3.87
CA ILE A 98 -4.00 -9.07 3.33
C ILE A 98 -3.90 -8.74 1.83
N LEU A 99 -2.85 -8.03 1.41
CA LEU A 99 -2.62 -7.69 0.00
C LEU A 99 -2.38 -8.95 -0.85
N ILE A 100 -1.58 -9.90 -0.37
CA ILE A 100 -1.30 -11.19 -1.04
C ILE A 100 -2.58 -12.02 -1.16
N VAL A 101 -3.39 -12.08 -0.11
CA VAL A 101 -4.69 -12.75 -0.13
C VAL A 101 -5.59 -12.08 -1.17
N SER A 102 -5.71 -10.76 -1.15
CA SER A 102 -6.48 -9.98 -2.12
C SER A 102 -6.03 -10.28 -3.57
N TYR A 103 -4.72 -10.28 -3.81
CA TYR A 103 -4.15 -10.62 -5.12
C TYR A 103 -4.48 -12.06 -5.56
N SER A 104 -4.46 -13.02 -4.63
CA SER A 104 -4.82 -14.41 -4.92
C SER A 104 -6.28 -14.55 -5.35
N TYR A 105 -7.20 -13.78 -4.75
CA TYR A 105 -8.60 -13.72 -5.20
C TYR A 105 -8.74 -13.02 -6.55
N PHE A 106 -8.01 -11.91 -6.77
CA PHE A 106 -7.99 -11.20 -8.04
C PHE A 106 -7.61 -12.14 -9.20
N GLN A 107 -6.55 -12.94 -9.04
CA GLN A 107 -6.13 -13.91 -10.06
C GLN A 107 -7.18 -14.99 -10.36
N LYS A 108 -7.89 -15.46 -9.31
CA LYS A 108 -8.96 -16.46 -9.48
C LYS A 108 -10.16 -15.90 -10.23
N THR A 109 -10.57 -14.67 -9.91
CA THR A 109 -11.72 -14.03 -10.58
C THR A 109 -11.43 -13.75 -12.04
N ASP A 110 -10.24 -13.25 -12.36
CA ASP A 110 -9.83 -12.99 -13.75
C ASP A 110 -9.78 -14.27 -14.59
N THR A 111 -9.25 -15.35 -14.02
CA THR A 111 -9.22 -16.66 -14.69
C THR A 111 -10.64 -17.17 -15.00
N ARG A 112 -11.58 -17.00 -14.06
CA ARG A 112 -12.98 -17.39 -14.27
C ARG A 112 -13.65 -16.59 -15.40
N ILE A 113 -13.46 -15.27 -15.45
CA ILE A 113 -14.03 -14.42 -16.51
C ILE A 113 -13.47 -14.78 -17.89
N GLY A 114 -12.18 -15.12 -17.98
CA GLY A 114 -11.57 -15.57 -19.23
C GLY A 114 -12.07 -16.92 -19.75
N SER A 115 -12.53 -17.80 -18.84
CA SER A 115 -13.00 -19.15 -19.18
C SER A 115 -14.47 -19.24 -19.61
N VAL A 116 -15.28 -18.20 -19.40
CA VAL A 116 -16.68 -18.21 -19.86
C VAL A 116 -16.69 -18.10 -21.38
N PRO A 117 -17.21 -19.09 -22.14
CA PRO A 117 -17.32 -18.99 -23.59
C PRO A 117 -18.14 -17.74 -23.92
N ARG A 118 -17.54 -16.77 -24.61
CA ARG A 118 -18.31 -15.68 -25.21
C ARG A 118 -19.21 -16.34 -26.25
N ALA A 119 -20.48 -16.57 -25.91
CA ALA A 119 -21.49 -16.92 -26.88
C ALA A 119 -21.36 -15.88 -28.00
N ARG A 120 -20.91 -16.33 -29.18
CA ARG A 120 -20.79 -15.47 -30.35
C ARG A 120 -22.19 -14.95 -30.62
N ALA A 121 -22.42 -13.67 -30.35
CA ALA A 121 -23.54 -12.96 -30.93
C ALA A 121 -23.28 -12.98 -32.44
N SER A 122 -24.08 -13.81 -33.12
CA SER A 122 -24.20 -13.93 -34.57
C SER A 122 -24.74 -12.66 -35.19
#